data_AF-A0A9E4XGD7-F1
#
_entry.id   AF-A0A9E4XGD7-F1
#
_cell.length_a   1.000
_cell.length_b   1.000
_cell.length_c   1.000
_cell.angle_alpha   90.00
_cell.angle_beta   90.00
_cell.angle_gamma   90.00
#
_symmetry.space_group_name_H-M   'P 1'
#
loop_
_entity.id
_entity.type
_entity.pdbx_description
1 polymer ?
#
loop_
_entity_poly.entity_id
_entity_poly.type
_entity_poly.pdbx_seq_one_letter_code
_entity_poly.pdbx_strand_id
1 'polypeptide(L)'
;MLDRPRFLLSGDTALVVELGDEISPEINRRVRDLTVALEKANLPGVFDYLPTYRSVLVYYDPVATSLDDLKSEIERLDAGKGDQDVGSPIVVELPTLYGGDHGPDIEFVAENAGISVDE
;
A
#
# COMPACT_ATOMS: atom_id res chain seq x y z
N MET A 1 -10.42 -5.98 7.80
CA MET A 1 -9.07 -6.58 7.68
C MET A 1 -9.19 -8.08 7.44
N LEU A 2 -8.44 -8.66 6.49
CA LEU A 2 -8.48 -10.09 6.20
C LEU A 2 -7.57 -10.87 7.15
N ASP A 3 -7.96 -12.06 7.60
CA ASP A 3 -7.09 -12.91 8.45
C ASP A 3 -5.88 -13.46 7.67
N ARG A 4 -6.02 -13.63 6.35
CA ARG A 4 -4.96 -14.06 5.44
C ARG A 4 -4.98 -13.22 4.15
N PRO A 5 -3.82 -13.02 3.49
CA PRO A 5 -3.79 -12.32 2.22
C PRO A 5 -4.65 -13.01 1.17
N ARG A 6 -5.36 -12.23 0.36
CA ARG A 6 -6.00 -12.72 -0.87
C ARG A 6 -5.10 -12.43 -2.05
N PHE A 7 -4.83 -13.45 -2.85
CA PHE A 7 -3.98 -13.35 -4.03
C PHE A 7 -4.81 -13.25 -5.31
N LEU A 8 -4.62 -12.17 -6.07
CA LEU A 8 -5.26 -11.99 -7.38
C LEU A 8 -4.18 -11.87 -8.46
N LEU A 9 -4.35 -12.59 -9.57
CA LEU A 9 -3.46 -12.44 -10.73
C LEU A 9 -3.71 -11.10 -11.40
N SER A 10 -2.63 -10.40 -11.76
CA SER A 10 -2.69 -9.15 -12.51
C SER A 10 -1.82 -9.29 -13.76
N GLY A 11 -2.33 -10.07 -14.71
CA GLY A 11 -1.54 -10.52 -15.87
C GLY A 11 -0.56 -11.64 -15.51
N ASP A 12 0.44 -11.84 -16.37
CA ASP A 12 1.36 -12.99 -16.28
C ASP A 12 2.58 -12.73 -15.38
N THR A 13 2.89 -11.46 -15.11
CA THR A 13 4.11 -11.03 -14.40
C THR A 13 3.82 -10.25 -13.13
N ALA A 14 2.56 -10.23 -12.66
CA ALA A 14 2.22 -9.52 -11.44
C ALA A 14 1.15 -10.23 -10.59
N LEU A 15 1.29 -10.06 -9.28
CA LEU A 15 0.43 -10.65 -8.26
C LEU A 15 -0.03 -9.56 -7.31
N VAL A 16 -1.34 -9.38 -7.16
CA VAL A 16 -1.91 -8.50 -6.13
C VAL A 16 -2.07 -9.30 -4.85
N VAL A 17 -1.51 -8.77 -3.77
CA VAL A 17 -1.63 -9.27 -2.41
C VAL A 17 -2.56 -8.34 -1.64
N GLU A 18 -3.83 -8.70 -1.50
CA GLU A 18 -4.81 -7.89 -0.79
C GLU A 18 -4.88 -8.27 0.70
N LEU A 19 -4.79 -7.27 1.57
CA LEU A 19 -4.76 -7.44 3.04
C LEU A 19 -6.05 -6.93 3.72
N GLY A 20 -6.93 -6.31 2.95
CA GLY A 20 -8.24 -5.85 3.39
C GLY A 20 -9.09 -5.31 2.25
N ASP A 21 -10.31 -4.89 2.57
CA ASP A 21 -11.37 -4.47 1.65
C ASP A 21 -11.85 -3.03 1.88
N GLU A 22 -11.23 -2.30 2.81
CA GLU A 22 -11.54 -0.90 3.15
C GLU A 22 -10.26 -0.04 3.24
N ILE A 23 -10.43 1.28 3.27
CA ILE A 23 -9.34 2.22 3.58
C ILE A 23 -9.26 2.34 5.10
N SER A 24 -8.22 1.73 5.70
CA SER A 24 -7.98 1.74 7.14
C SER A 24 -6.51 1.97 7.46
N PRO A 25 -6.17 2.80 8.47
CA PRO A 25 -4.80 2.96 8.94
C PRO A 25 -4.14 1.65 9.40
N GLU A 26 -4.92 0.71 9.94
CA GLU A 26 -4.42 -0.61 10.37
C GLU A 26 -4.03 -1.47 9.17
N ILE A 27 -4.90 -1.52 8.14
CA ILE A 27 -4.61 -2.24 6.90
C ILE A 27 -3.40 -1.60 6.20
N ASN A 28 -3.34 -0.26 6.13
CA ASN A 28 -2.20 0.42 5.52
C ASN A 28 -0.89 0.15 6.26
N ARG A 29 -0.92 0.04 7.59
CA ARG A 29 0.25 -0.35 8.38
C ARG A 29 0.72 -1.75 8.01
N ARG A 30 -0.18 -2.73 7.96
CA ARG A 30 0.16 -4.09 7.53
C ARG A 30 0.70 -4.14 6.09
N VAL A 31 0.15 -3.33 5.18
CA VAL A 31 0.69 -3.16 3.81
C VAL A 31 2.13 -2.67 3.85
N ARG A 32 2.42 -1.63 4.66
CA ARG A 32 3.78 -1.10 4.83
C ARG A 32 4.72 -2.14 5.45
N ASP A 33 4.30 -2.81 6.51
CA ASP A 33 5.10 -3.81 7.22
C ASP A 33 5.46 -4.97 6.26
N LEU A 34 4.49 -5.46 5.50
CA LEU A 34 4.72 -6.50 4.49
C LEU A 34 5.66 -6.01 3.39
N THR A 35 5.49 -4.78 2.90
CA THR A 35 6.36 -4.21 1.86
C THR A 35 7.82 -4.16 2.33
N VAL A 36 8.07 -3.68 3.55
CA VAL A 36 9.42 -3.67 4.15
C VAL A 36 9.97 -5.09 4.32
N ALA A 37 9.13 -6.05 4.73
CA ALA A 37 9.54 -7.44 4.85
C ALA A 37 9.92 -8.06 3.49
N LEU A 38 9.17 -7.76 2.43
CA LEU A 38 9.43 -8.22 1.07
C LEU A 38 10.72 -7.63 0.49
N GLU A 39 10.94 -6.33 0.69
CA GLU A 39 12.17 -5.64 0.29
C GLU A 39 13.40 -6.26 0.99
N LYS A 40 13.30 -6.57 2.29
CA LYS A 40 14.38 -7.23 3.05
C LYS A 40 14.60 -8.68 2.62
N ALA A 41 13.53 -9.40 2.26
CA ALA A 41 13.61 -10.81 1.89
C ALA A 41 14.31 -11.03 0.54
N ASN A 42 14.27 -10.02 -0.34
CA ASN A 42 14.89 -10.05 -1.68
C ASN A 42 14.56 -11.34 -2.43
N LEU A 43 13.26 -11.60 -2.60
CA LEU A 43 12.76 -12.85 -3.17
C LEU A 43 13.28 -13.08 -4.61
N PRO A 44 13.78 -14.28 -4.94
CA PRO A 44 14.25 -14.58 -6.28
C PRO A 44 13.17 -14.36 -7.34
N GLY A 45 13.55 -13.72 -8.45
CA GLY A 45 12.65 -13.44 -9.56
C GLY A 45 11.67 -12.30 -9.32
N VAL A 46 11.63 -11.69 -8.13
CA VAL A 46 10.80 -10.52 -7.84
C VAL A 46 11.62 -9.25 -8.05
N PHE A 47 11.06 -8.28 -8.77
CA PHE A 47 11.81 -7.09 -9.18
C PHE A 47 11.16 -5.76 -8.78
N ASP A 48 9.89 -5.75 -8.35
CA ASP A 48 9.26 -4.53 -7.82
C ASP A 48 8.09 -4.84 -6.86
N TYR A 49 7.85 -3.93 -5.92
CA TYR A 49 6.77 -3.97 -4.94
C TYR A 49 6.07 -2.61 -4.89
N LEU A 50 4.81 -2.55 -5.29
CA LEU A 50 4.02 -1.32 -5.28
C LEU A 50 2.94 -1.38 -4.18
N PRO A 51 3.16 -0.75 -3.02
CA PRO A 51 2.15 -0.66 -1.96
C PRO A 51 1.02 0.30 -2.35
N THR A 52 -0.20 -0.02 -1.91
CA THR A 52 -1.40 0.81 -2.03
C THR A 52 -2.05 1.01 -0.65
N TYR A 53 -3.30 1.49 -0.58
CA TYR A 53 -4.01 1.59 0.70
C TYR A 53 -4.22 0.24 1.39
N ARG A 54 -4.55 -0.81 0.64
CA ARG A 54 -5.01 -2.11 1.19
C ARG A 54 -4.38 -3.35 0.56
N SER A 55 -3.46 -3.17 -0.37
CA SER A 55 -2.80 -4.26 -1.09
C SER A 55 -1.38 -3.88 -1.52
N VAL A 56 -0.57 -4.89 -1.84
CA VAL A 56 0.73 -4.73 -2.51
C VAL A 56 0.65 -5.40 -3.87
N LEU A 57 1.04 -4.71 -4.93
CA LEU A 57 1.28 -5.33 -6.23
C LEU A 57 2.74 -5.79 -6.30
N VAL A 58 2.96 -7.07 -6.58
CA VAL A 58 4.27 -7.70 -6.66
C VAL A 58 4.55 -8.04 -8.11
N TYR A 59 5.61 -7.48 -8.68
CA TYR A 59 6.07 -7.84 -10.02
C TYR A 59 7.17 -8.89 -9.98
N TYR A 60 6.99 -9.96 -10.74
CA TYR A 60 7.89 -11.11 -10.74
C TYR A 60 8.07 -11.73 -12.13
N ASP A 61 9.19 -12.42 -12.33
CA ASP A 61 9.49 -13.22 -13.50
C ASP A 61 9.02 -14.67 -13.27
N PRO A 62 7.97 -15.13 -13.97
CA PRO A 62 7.42 -16.48 -13.81
C PRO A 62 8.36 -17.59 -14.29
N VAL A 63 9.44 -17.27 -15.00
CA VAL A 63 10.49 -18.23 -15.38
C VAL A 63 11.48 -18.43 -14.23
N ALA A 64 11.68 -17.41 -13.40
CA ALA A 64 12.62 -17.44 -12.28
C ALA A 64 12.00 -17.95 -10.97
N THR A 65 10.70 -17.75 -10.75
CA THR A 65 9.98 -18.23 -9.56
C THR A 65 8.55 -18.65 -9.90
N SER A 66 8.02 -19.64 -9.18
CA SER A 66 6.65 -20.09 -9.35
C SER A 66 5.67 -19.26 -8.53
N LEU A 67 4.41 -19.19 -8.97
CA LEU A 67 3.35 -18.52 -8.23
C LEU A 67 3.12 -19.13 -6.84
N ASP A 68 3.26 -20.44 -6.71
CA ASP A 68 2.99 -21.13 -5.45
C ASP A 68 4.12 -20.91 -4.45
N ASP A 69 5.38 -20.88 -4.91
CA ASP A 69 6.51 -20.49 -4.09
C ASP A 69 6.37 -19.03 -3.64
N LEU A 70 6.10 -18.11 -4.57
CA LEU A 70 5.92 -16.69 -4.28
C LEU A 70 4.81 -16.45 -3.25
N LYS A 71 3.64 -17.08 -3.41
CA LYS A 71 2.53 -16.98 -2.44
C LYS A 71 2.94 -17.51 -1.06
N SER A 72 3.60 -18.66 -1.01
CA SER A 72 4.03 -19.28 0.25
C SER A 72 5.03 -18.40 1.00
N GLU A 73 5.97 -17.80 0.28
CA GLU A 73 6.93 -16.84 0.85
C GLU A 73 6.22 -15.59 1.39
N ILE A 74 5.28 -15.02 0.62
CA ILE A 74 4.50 -13.84 1.04
C ILE A 74 3.65 -14.15 2.28
N GLU A 75 2.94 -15.29 2.30
CA GLU A 75 2.14 -15.71 3.46
C GLU A 75 3.01 -15.87 4.71
N ARG A 76 4.21 -16.44 4.56
CA ARG A 76 5.14 -16.60 5.68
C ARG A 76 5.63 -15.25 6.19
N LEU A 77 5.93 -14.30 5.31
CA LEU A 77 6.38 -12.96 5.67
C LEU A 77 5.25 -12.17 6.35
N ASP A 78 4.02 -12.25 5.85
CA ASP A 78 2.84 -11.61 6.44
C ASP A 78 2.45 -12.22 7.80
N ALA A 79 2.59 -13.54 7.96
CA ALA A 79 2.37 -14.22 9.24
C ALA A 79 3.50 -13.97 10.26
N GLY A 80 4.69 -13.58 9.78
CA GLY A 80 5.83 -13.22 10.60
C GLY A 80 5.50 -11.97 11.42
N LYS A 81 5.13 -12.17 12.69
CA LYS A 81 5.01 -11.10 13.69
C LYS A 81 6.40 -10.56 14.04
N GLY A 82 6.99 -9.83 13.11
CA GLY A 82 8.11 -8.97 13.39
C GLY A 82 7.57 -7.57 13.49
N ASP A 83 7.83 -6.92 14.61
CA ASP A 83 7.93 -5.46 14.71
C ASP A 83 8.93 -5.03 13.62
N GLN A 84 8.46 -4.93 12.37
CA GLN A 84 9.27 -4.39 11.31
C GLN A 84 9.50 -2.97 11.74
N ASP A 85 10.75 -2.62 11.99
CA ASP A 85 11.16 -1.24 12.27
C ASP A 85 10.91 -0.41 11.00
N VAL A 86 9.63 -0.16 10.72
CA VAL A 86 9.14 0.89 9.85
C VAL A 86 9.38 2.12 10.71
N GLY A 87 10.60 2.65 10.63
CA GLY A 87 11.14 3.63 11.56
C GLY A 87 10.17 4.78 11.88
N SER A 88 10.49 5.53 12.93
CA SER A 88 9.57 6.54 13.47
C SER A 88 8.98 7.44 12.38
N PRO A 89 7.65 7.70 12.41
CA PRO A 89 7.01 8.56 11.42
C PRO A 89 7.74 9.89 11.28
N ILE A 90 8.05 10.27 10.04
CA ILE A 90 8.60 11.59 9.74
C ILE A 90 7.41 12.49 9.44
N VAL A 91 7.25 13.54 10.25
CA VAL A 91 6.28 14.60 9.98
C VAL A 91 6.93 15.57 8.99
N VAL A 92 6.32 15.73 7.82
CA VAL A 92 6.75 16.67 6.79
C VAL A 92 5.72 17.80 6.70
N GLU A 93 6.15 19.03 6.97
CA GLU A 93 5.32 20.22 6.83
C GLU A 93 5.40 20.76 5.39
N LEU A 94 4.27 20.78 4.68
CA LEU A 94 4.16 21.29 3.32
C LEU A 94 3.34 22.59 3.33
N PRO A 95 3.95 23.78 3.07
CA PRO A 95 3.21 25.02 3.03
C PRO A 95 2.22 25.01 1.86
N THR A 96 0.98 25.42 2.12
CA THR A 96 -0.10 25.40 1.13
C THR A 96 -0.79 26.76 1.12
N LEU A 97 -0.95 27.35 -0.07
CA LEU A 97 -1.74 28.55 -0.29
C LEU A 97 -3.14 28.14 -0.74
N TYR A 98 -4.15 28.39 0.09
CA TYR A 98 -5.54 28.04 -0.18
C TYR A 98 -6.27 29.14 -0.95
N GLY A 99 -7.18 28.74 -1.84
CA GLY A 99 -8.15 29.61 -2.51
C GLY A 99 -7.60 30.58 -3.56
N GLY A 100 -8.49 31.48 -3.98
CA GLY A 100 -8.20 32.48 -5.02
C GLY A 100 -7.76 31.84 -6.35
N ASP A 101 -6.89 32.52 -7.08
CA ASP A 101 -6.38 32.03 -8.37
C ASP A 101 -5.56 30.73 -8.25
N HIS A 102 -5.09 30.39 -7.04
CA HIS A 102 -4.26 29.20 -6.78
C HIS A 102 -5.07 27.97 -6.33
N GLY A 103 -6.31 28.18 -5.88
CA GLY A 103 -7.25 27.13 -5.50
C GLY A 103 -8.68 27.51 -5.89
N PRO A 104 -8.97 27.70 -7.19
CA PRO A 104 -10.24 28.27 -7.66
C PRO A 104 -11.45 27.37 -7.43
N ASP A 105 -11.22 26.10 -7.08
CA ASP A 105 -12.28 25.13 -6.80
C ASP A 105 -12.67 25.10 -5.31
N ILE A 106 -12.00 25.86 -4.43
CA ILE A 106 -12.21 25.75 -2.98
C ILE A 106 -13.64 26.15 -2.58
N GLU A 107 -14.21 27.16 -3.22
CA GLU A 107 -15.60 27.59 -3.00
C GLU A 107 -16.59 26.49 -3.40
N PHE A 108 -16.33 25.82 -4.52
CA PHE A 108 -17.17 24.71 -5.00
C PHE A 108 -17.09 23.50 -4.06
N VAL A 109 -15.90 23.17 -3.56
CA VAL A 109 -15.71 22.10 -2.57
C VAL A 109 -16.44 22.41 -1.28
N ALA A 110 -16.33 23.64 -0.78
CA ALA A 110 -17.01 24.09 0.44
C ALA A 110 -18.54 24.03 0.30
N GLU A 111 -19.09 24.51 -0.82
CA GLU A 111 -20.52 24.43 -1.13
C GLU A 111 -21.02 22.98 -1.16
N ASN A 112 -20.30 22.10 -1.85
CA ASN A 112 -20.68 20.69 -1.99
C ASN A 112 -20.53 19.91 -0.66
N ALA A 113 -19.58 20.30 0.19
CA ALA A 113 -19.40 19.73 1.52
C ALA A 113 -20.35 20.34 2.57
N GLY A 114 -21.03 21.46 2.26
CA GLY A 114 -21.95 22.15 3.17
C GLY A 114 -21.23 22.89 4.31
N ILE A 115 -19.99 23.34 4.08
CA ILE A 115 -19.14 24.04 5.04
C ILE A 115 -18.66 25.38 4.47
N SER A 116 -18.05 26.23 5.29
CA SER A 116 -17.42 27.46 4.81
C SER A 116 -16.04 27.18 4.18
N VAL A 117 -15.47 28.14 3.44
CA VAL A 117 -14.14 27.98 2.82
C VAL A 117 -13.01 27.90 3.87
N ASP A 118 -13.23 28.45 5.07
CA ASP A 118 -12.27 28.42 6.18
C ASP A 118 -12.33 27.12 7.01
N GLU A 119 -13.35 26.27 6.81
CA GLU A 119 -13.62 25.02 7.54
C GLU A 119 -13.29 23.78 6.70
#